data_AF-A0AAW8W5V8-F1
#
_entry.id   AF-A0AAW8W5V8-F1
#
_cell.length_a   1.000
_cell.length_b   1.000
_cell.length_c   1.000
_cell.angle_alpha   90.00
_cell.angle_beta   90.00
_cell.angle_gamma   90.00
#
_symmetry.space_group_name_H-M   'P 1'
#
loop_
_entity.id
_entity.type
_entity.pdbx_description
1 polymer ?
#
loop_
_entity_poly.entity_id
_entity_poly.type
_entity_poly.pdbx_seq_one_letter_code
_entity_poly.pdbx_strand_id
1 'polypeptide(L)'
;MDKKKRILSLDLIKGLACLLVIFLHVSSPFFYQDSSVVSHTYFSQVLYYVGTPAVPLFFMVNGFLLINKRSINYKYIFRKMFSILVPVLAWNGVLFVLYFLVGKGKNFFELILGSLIQKGLFFQFWFLGALMLVLLLVPLFNKLLKISRIAYLIILMVFLIICVSIDFLNHMYFNAPLQMNIIQTFRIWTWITYYLIGGFMGYIFHTRVYKRNITISVFLL
;
A
#
# COMPACT_ATOMS: atom_id res chain seq x y z
N MET A 1 -11.18 -28.52 -6.46
CA MET A 1 -10.86 -27.21 -5.86
C MET A 1 -9.44 -27.25 -5.34
N ASP A 2 -8.47 -26.68 -6.06
CA ASP A 2 -7.09 -26.62 -5.56
C ASP A 2 -7.05 -25.85 -4.24
N LYS A 3 -6.63 -26.54 -3.17
CA LYS A 3 -6.39 -25.89 -1.86
C LYS A 3 -5.36 -24.78 -2.08
N LYS A 4 -5.80 -23.55 -1.89
CA LYS A 4 -4.95 -22.36 -1.94
C LYS A 4 -3.86 -22.52 -0.88
N LYS A 5 -2.63 -22.82 -1.31
CA LYS A 5 -1.51 -23.01 -0.39
C LYS A 5 -1.19 -21.68 0.30
N ARG A 6 -1.44 -21.62 1.61
CA ARG A 6 -1.12 -20.46 2.46
C ARG A 6 0.40 -20.28 2.51
N ILE A 7 0.88 -19.05 2.30
CA ILE A 7 2.30 -18.72 2.35
C ILE A 7 2.57 -18.01 3.68
N LEU A 8 3.11 -18.74 4.66
CA LEU A 8 3.31 -18.25 6.03
C LEU A 8 4.16 -16.97 6.08
N SER A 9 5.22 -16.88 5.26
CA SER A 9 6.09 -15.70 5.21
C SER A 9 5.35 -14.42 4.85
N LEU A 10 4.36 -14.48 3.95
CA LEU A 10 3.56 -13.31 3.60
C LEU A 10 2.64 -12.89 4.73
N ASP A 11 2.16 -13.83 5.55
CA ASP A 11 1.33 -13.49 6.70
C ASP A 11 2.16 -12.89 7.84
N LEU A 12 3.41 -13.36 8.03
CA LEU A 12 4.36 -12.72 8.94
C LEU A 12 4.69 -11.28 8.50
N ILE A 13 4.92 -11.06 7.19
CA ILE A 13 5.18 -9.70 6.67
C ILE A 13 3.98 -8.78 6.90
N LYS A 14 2.74 -9.27 6.70
CA LYS A 14 1.54 -8.48 7.02
C LYS A 14 1.43 -8.18 8.51
N GLY A 15 1.68 -9.16 9.37
CA GLY A 15 1.68 -8.97 10.82
C GLY A 15 2.70 -7.93 11.26
N LEU A 16 3.92 -8.01 10.74
CA LEU A 16 4.96 -7.02 10.96
C LEU A 16 4.53 -5.64 10.44
N ALA A 17 4.00 -5.56 9.21
CA ALA A 17 3.52 -4.30 8.65
C ALA A 17 2.41 -3.66 9.52
N CYS A 18 1.49 -4.45 10.08
CA CYS A 18 0.51 -3.94 11.05
C CYS A 18 1.18 -3.33 12.30
N LEU A 19 2.19 -3.98 12.86
CA LEU A 19 2.93 -3.44 14.01
C LEU A 19 3.66 -2.14 13.64
N LEU A 20 4.27 -2.09 12.46
CA LEU A 20 4.97 -0.90 11.97
C LEU A 20 4.01 0.28 11.73
N VAL A 21 2.77 0.05 11.30
CA VAL A 21 1.73 1.09 11.22
C VAL A 21 1.44 1.70 12.59
N ILE A 22 1.40 0.88 13.65
CA ILE A 22 1.18 1.37 15.01
C ILE A 22 2.35 2.28 15.42
N PHE A 23 3.59 1.84 15.21
CA PHE A 23 4.77 2.66 15.51
C PHE A 23 4.76 3.99 14.77
N LEU A 24 4.42 3.97 13.48
CA LEU A 24 4.31 5.18 12.67
C LEU A 24 3.26 6.15 13.25
N HIS A 25 2.05 5.69 13.56
CA HIS A 25 0.99 6.57 14.01
C HIS A 25 1.17 7.06 15.44
N VAL A 26 1.68 6.22 16.35
CA VAL A 26 1.97 6.64 17.72
C VAL A 26 3.11 7.66 17.72
N SER A 27 4.13 7.50 16.88
CA SER A 27 5.26 8.44 16.80
C SER A 27 4.99 9.69 15.96
N SER A 28 3.99 9.69 15.08
CA SER A 28 3.75 10.82 14.16
C SER A 28 3.41 12.17 14.82
N PRO A 29 2.64 12.27 15.93
CA PRO A 29 2.38 13.55 16.58
C PRO A 29 3.67 14.20 17.11
N PHE A 30 4.67 13.40 17.47
CA PHE A 30 5.99 13.86 17.90
C PHE A 30 6.84 14.49 16.79
N PHE A 31 6.40 14.52 15.54
CA PHE A 31 7.07 15.23 14.46
C PHE A 31 6.33 16.50 14.02
N TYR A 32 5.01 16.56 14.24
CA TYR A 32 4.14 17.53 13.60
C TYR A 32 3.37 18.45 14.57
N GLN A 33 3.33 18.16 15.88
CA GLN A 33 2.67 19.01 16.87
C GLN A 33 3.67 19.72 17.78
N ASP A 34 3.38 20.98 18.06
CA ASP A 34 4.23 21.88 18.83
C ASP A 34 4.33 21.44 20.31
N SER A 35 5.53 21.62 20.83
CA SER A 35 6.20 20.85 21.89
C SER A 35 5.73 21.08 23.34
N SER A 36 4.43 21.18 23.61
CA SER A 36 3.92 21.47 24.98
C SER A 36 3.41 20.25 25.78
N VAL A 37 3.08 19.12 25.14
CA VAL A 37 2.37 18.00 25.82
C VAL A 37 3.22 16.73 25.95
N VAL A 38 4.15 16.45 25.03
CA VAL A 38 5.00 15.25 25.09
C VAL A 38 6.39 15.56 24.53
N SER A 39 7.45 15.10 25.20
CA SER A 39 8.83 15.40 24.82
C SER A 39 9.22 14.79 23.46
N HIS A 40 9.80 15.62 22.58
CA HIS A 40 10.46 15.18 21.35
C HIS A 40 11.71 14.37 21.70
N THR A 41 11.58 13.05 21.83
CA THR A 41 12.73 12.18 22.13
C THR A 41 13.31 11.56 20.86
N TYR A 42 14.62 11.30 20.85
CA TYR A 42 15.29 10.50 19.81
C TYR A 42 14.62 9.14 19.61
N PHE A 43 14.07 8.55 20.68
CA PHE A 43 13.33 7.30 20.62
C PHE A 43 12.08 7.39 19.73
N SER A 44 11.28 8.46 19.87
CA SER A 44 10.12 8.69 19.00
C SER A 44 10.52 8.82 17.52
N GLN A 45 11.67 9.42 17.23
CA GLN A 45 12.18 9.54 15.86
C GLN A 45 12.55 8.18 15.27
N VAL A 46 13.26 7.35 16.05
CA VAL A 46 13.61 5.99 15.64
C VAL A 46 12.34 5.18 15.35
N LEU A 47 11.33 5.25 16.22
CA LEU A 47 10.05 4.54 16.01
C LEU A 47 9.34 4.98 14.72
N TYR A 48 9.36 6.26 14.41
CA TYR A 48 8.77 6.79 13.18
C TYR A 48 9.46 6.23 11.93
N TYR A 49 10.79 6.29 11.88
CA TYR A 49 11.56 5.79 10.74
C TYR A 49 11.45 4.26 10.62
N VAL A 50 11.45 3.53 11.73
CA VAL A 50 11.23 2.07 11.75
C VAL A 50 9.82 1.72 11.27
N GLY A 51 8.81 2.55 11.58
CA GLY A 51 7.43 2.37 11.12
C GLY A 51 7.18 2.70 9.64
N THR A 52 8.01 3.55 9.05
CA THR A 52 7.86 4.06 7.67
C THR A 52 7.71 2.96 6.58
N PRO A 53 8.43 1.83 6.63
CA PRO A 53 8.29 0.73 5.66
C PRO A 53 6.93 0.02 5.67
N ALA A 54 6.08 0.25 6.67
CA ALA A 54 4.80 -0.46 6.82
C ALA A 54 3.93 -0.40 5.56
N VAL A 55 3.75 0.81 5.02
CA VAL A 55 2.88 1.06 3.87
C VAL A 55 3.45 0.43 2.58
N PRO A 56 4.73 0.66 2.21
CA PRO A 56 5.39 -0.07 1.13
C PRO A 56 5.22 -1.59 1.20
N LEU A 57 5.39 -2.19 2.39
CA LEU A 57 5.24 -3.63 2.58
C LEU A 57 3.83 -4.12 2.23
N PHE A 58 2.78 -3.38 2.60
CA PHE A 58 1.42 -3.76 2.21
C PHE A 58 1.20 -3.71 0.70
N PHE A 59 1.72 -2.69 0.00
CA PHE A 59 1.66 -2.63 -1.46
C PHE A 59 2.41 -3.79 -2.10
N MET A 60 3.63 -4.09 -1.63
CA MET A 60 4.44 -5.21 -2.11
C MET A 60 3.72 -6.55 -1.92
N VAL A 61 3.14 -6.82 -0.75
CA VAL A 61 2.42 -8.08 -0.49
C VAL A 61 1.17 -8.19 -1.36
N ASN A 62 0.42 -7.10 -1.56
CA ASN A 62 -0.73 -7.13 -2.47
C ASN A 62 -0.31 -7.37 -3.93
N GLY A 63 0.78 -6.73 -4.37
CA GLY A 63 1.38 -6.94 -5.70
C GLY A 63 1.80 -8.39 -5.90
N PHE A 64 2.53 -8.95 -4.93
CA PHE A 64 2.96 -10.35 -4.91
C PHE A 64 1.78 -11.30 -5.15
N LEU A 65 0.70 -11.11 -4.39
CA LEU A 65 -0.44 -12.02 -4.37
C LEU A 65 -1.37 -11.87 -5.59
N LEU A 66 -1.51 -10.65 -6.12
CA LEU A 66 -2.49 -10.37 -7.17
C LEU A 66 -1.86 -10.41 -8.57
N ILE A 67 -0.71 -9.78 -8.80
CA ILE A 67 -0.12 -9.73 -10.16
C ILE A 67 0.20 -11.13 -10.69
N ASN A 68 0.46 -12.11 -9.82
CA ASN A 68 0.82 -13.47 -10.22
C ASN A 68 -0.36 -14.45 -10.38
N LYS A 69 -1.61 -13.96 -10.24
CA LYS A 69 -2.77 -14.83 -10.44
C LYS A 69 -2.91 -15.29 -11.90
N ARG A 70 -3.40 -16.52 -12.10
CA ARG A 70 -3.64 -17.11 -13.43
C ARG A 70 -4.56 -16.26 -14.32
N SER A 71 -5.56 -15.61 -13.73
CA SER A 71 -6.37 -14.59 -14.39
C SER A 71 -6.96 -13.63 -13.35
N ILE A 72 -7.07 -12.36 -13.73
CA ILE A 72 -7.75 -11.33 -12.95
C ILE A 72 -8.64 -10.55 -13.90
N ASN A 73 -9.90 -10.37 -13.50
CA ASN A 73 -10.86 -9.51 -14.18
C ASN A 73 -11.27 -8.34 -13.27
N TYR A 74 -11.83 -7.30 -13.86
CA TYR A 74 -12.30 -6.13 -13.12
C TYR A 74 -13.42 -6.47 -12.13
N LYS A 75 -14.29 -7.45 -12.41
CA LYS A 75 -15.32 -7.92 -11.46
C LYS A 75 -14.72 -8.40 -10.13
N TYR A 76 -13.60 -9.11 -10.18
CA TYR A 76 -12.86 -9.53 -8.99
C TYR A 76 -12.24 -8.34 -8.26
N ILE A 77 -11.65 -7.38 -9.00
CA ILE A 77 -11.06 -6.17 -8.44
C ILE A 77 -12.11 -5.33 -7.71
N PHE A 78 -13.26 -5.05 -8.35
CA PHE A 78 -14.34 -4.29 -7.73
C PHE A 78 -14.89 -4.95 -6.47
N ARG A 79 -15.01 -6.29 -6.45
CA ARG A 79 -15.42 -7.03 -5.25
C ARG A 79 -14.42 -6.85 -4.10
N LYS A 80 -13.12 -6.84 -4.41
CA LYS A 80 -12.05 -6.57 -3.43
C LYS A 80 -12.08 -5.12 -2.95
N MET A 81 -12.31 -4.15 -3.84
CA MET A 81 -12.46 -2.74 -3.48
C MET A 81 -13.66 -2.54 -2.56
N PHE A 82 -14.81 -3.18 -2.84
CA PHE A 82 -15.97 -3.13 -1.97
C PHE A 82 -15.67 -3.68 -0.57
N SER A 83 -14.90 -4.78 -0.48
CA SER A 83 -14.47 -5.33 0.82
C SER A 83 -13.56 -4.36 1.59
N ILE A 84 -12.75 -3.55 0.89
CA ILE A 84 -11.92 -2.50 1.47
C ILE A 84 -12.78 -1.30 1.94
N LEU A 85 -13.88 -1.02 1.24
CA LEU A 85 -14.79 0.06 1.61
C LEU A 85 -15.59 -0.25 2.88
N VAL A 86 -15.86 -1.52 3.20
CA VAL A 86 -16.62 -1.90 4.42
C VAL A 86 -16.08 -1.21 5.69
N PRO A 87 -14.79 -1.34 6.08
CA PRO A 87 -14.27 -0.63 7.25
C PRO A 87 -14.31 0.89 7.12
N VAL A 88 -14.13 1.43 5.91
CA VAL A 88 -14.20 2.90 5.67
C VAL A 88 -15.61 3.42 5.92
N LEU A 89 -16.62 2.72 5.40
CA LEU A 89 -18.03 3.04 5.57
C LEU A 89 -18.46 2.88 7.03
N ALA A 90 -18.02 1.81 7.71
CA ALA A 90 -18.35 1.57 9.11
C ALA A 90 -17.88 2.71 10.02
N TRP A 91 -16.60 3.08 9.93
CA TRP A 91 -16.02 4.13 10.78
C TRP A 91 -16.54 5.53 10.45
N ASN A 92 -16.69 5.85 9.16
CA ASN A 92 -17.31 7.11 8.77
C ASN A 92 -18.79 7.16 9.16
N GLY A 93 -19.49 6.01 9.20
CA GLY A 93 -20.87 5.91 9.66
C GLY A 93 -21.01 6.26 11.13
N VAL A 94 -20.12 5.71 11.98
CA VAL A 94 -20.04 6.10 13.40
C VAL A 94 -19.81 7.61 13.54
N LEU A 95 -18.85 8.15 12.79
CA LEU A 95 -18.53 9.59 12.84
C LEU A 95 -19.69 10.47 12.35
N PHE A 96 -20.40 10.03 11.30
CA PHE A 96 -21.59 10.71 10.80
C PHE A 96 -22.70 10.77 11.86
N VAL A 97 -22.97 9.66 12.54
CA VAL A 97 -23.94 9.62 13.65
C VAL A 97 -23.50 10.54 14.79
N LEU A 98 -22.21 10.56 15.16
CA LEU A 98 -21.71 11.45 16.20
C LEU A 98 -21.88 12.93 15.82
N TYR A 99 -21.58 13.31 14.57
CA TYR A 99 -21.81 14.67 14.10
C TYR A 99 -23.30 15.05 14.14
N PHE A 100 -24.17 14.13 13.73
CA PHE A 100 -25.62 14.30 13.80
C PHE A 100 -26.11 14.53 15.25
N LEU A 101 -25.64 13.73 16.22
CA LEU A 101 -26.02 13.85 17.62
C LEU A 101 -25.58 15.17 18.27
N VAL A 102 -24.46 15.75 17.84
CA VAL A 102 -23.94 17.04 18.34
C VAL A 102 -24.52 18.23 17.56
N GLY A 103 -25.53 18.01 16.70
CA GLY A 103 -26.18 19.05 15.91
C GLY A 103 -25.30 19.65 14.80
N LYS A 104 -24.18 18.99 14.46
CA LYS A 104 -23.28 19.41 13.39
C LYS A 104 -23.63 18.63 12.11
N GLY A 105 -24.31 19.29 11.17
CA GLY A 105 -24.55 18.72 9.85
C GLY A 105 -23.25 18.51 9.08
N LYS A 106 -22.93 17.25 8.73
CA LYS A 106 -21.84 16.90 7.80
C LYS A 106 -22.36 15.95 6.75
N ASN A 107 -21.94 16.14 5.50
CA ASN A 107 -22.31 15.24 4.43
C ASN A 107 -21.55 13.90 4.57
N PHE A 108 -22.28 12.77 4.58
CA PHE A 108 -21.67 11.45 4.73
C PHE A 108 -20.67 11.11 3.61
N PHE A 109 -20.99 11.50 2.37
CA PHE A 109 -20.11 11.29 1.23
C PHE A 109 -18.79 12.09 1.36
N GLU A 110 -18.85 13.31 1.87
CA GLU A 110 -17.66 14.13 2.14
C GLU A 110 -16.77 13.52 3.22
N LEU A 111 -17.35 12.91 4.27
CA LEU A 111 -16.59 12.21 5.32
C LEU A 111 -15.82 11.01 4.73
N ILE A 112 -16.51 10.19 3.92
CA ILE A 112 -15.90 9.04 3.24
C ILE A 112 -14.81 9.51 2.29
N LEU A 113 -15.13 10.43 1.38
CA LEU A 113 -14.19 10.90 0.37
C LEU A 113 -12.99 11.54 1.04
N GLY A 114 -13.22 12.39 2.04
CA GLY A 114 -12.18 13.01 2.86
C GLY A 114 -11.21 11.96 3.39
N SER A 115 -11.73 10.94 4.09
CA SER A 115 -10.91 9.87 4.67
C SER A 115 -10.05 9.16 3.62
N LEU A 116 -10.57 8.96 2.41
CA LEU A 116 -9.84 8.29 1.31
C LEU A 116 -8.79 9.18 0.64
N ILE A 117 -8.95 10.50 0.67
CA ILE A 117 -8.02 11.48 0.08
C ILE A 117 -7.16 12.18 1.13
N GLN A 118 -6.91 11.51 2.27
CA GLN A 118 -6.08 12.02 3.36
C GLN A 118 -6.59 13.34 3.99
N LYS A 119 -7.90 13.57 3.95
CA LYS A 119 -8.57 14.70 4.57
C LYS A 119 -9.51 14.20 5.68
N GLY A 120 -9.91 15.10 6.57
CA GLY A 120 -10.84 14.76 7.65
C GLY A 120 -10.22 13.97 8.80
N LEU A 121 -11.07 13.41 9.66
CA LEU A 121 -10.66 12.83 10.94
C LEU A 121 -9.94 11.49 10.78
N PHE A 122 -10.42 10.62 9.88
CA PHE A 122 -9.78 9.34 9.56
C PHE A 122 -8.80 9.47 8.39
N PHE A 123 -7.92 10.48 8.45
CA PHE A 123 -6.95 10.75 7.38
C PHE A 123 -6.07 9.52 7.09
N GLN A 124 -5.80 8.66 8.07
CA GLN A 124 -5.05 7.40 7.92
C GLN A 124 -5.64 6.42 6.88
N PHE A 125 -6.92 6.56 6.50
CA PHE A 125 -7.54 5.73 5.47
C PHE A 125 -7.12 6.11 4.05
N TRP A 126 -6.28 7.15 3.88
CA TRP A 126 -5.65 7.50 2.62
C TRP A 126 -4.98 6.29 1.94
N PHE A 127 -4.38 5.39 2.74
CA PHE A 127 -3.73 4.19 2.23
C PHE A 127 -4.73 3.25 1.54
N LEU A 128 -5.95 3.12 2.06
CA LEU A 128 -7.00 2.32 1.45
C LEU A 128 -7.46 2.96 0.12
N GLY A 129 -7.53 4.29 0.07
CA GLY A 129 -7.75 5.05 -1.17
C GLY A 129 -6.68 4.78 -2.22
N ALA A 130 -5.41 4.91 -1.84
CA ALA A 130 -4.27 4.62 -2.72
C ALA A 130 -4.28 3.17 -3.22
N LEU A 131 -4.56 2.22 -2.33
CA LEU A 131 -4.67 0.81 -2.68
C LEU A 131 -5.79 0.56 -3.69
N MET A 132 -6.94 1.21 -3.56
CA MET A 132 -8.02 1.13 -4.55
C MET A 132 -7.59 1.64 -5.93
N LEU A 133 -6.87 2.76 -6.00
CA LEU A 133 -6.34 3.28 -7.27
C LEU A 133 -5.36 2.29 -7.93
N VAL A 134 -4.41 1.75 -7.15
CA VAL A 134 -3.46 0.76 -7.66
C VAL A 134 -4.15 -0.55 -8.06
N LEU A 135 -5.19 -0.96 -7.32
CA LEU A 135 -5.97 -2.18 -7.61
C LEU A 135 -6.63 -2.14 -9.00
N LEU A 136 -7.07 -0.97 -9.46
CA LEU A 136 -7.63 -0.79 -10.81
C LEU A 136 -6.61 -1.10 -11.91
N LEU A 137 -5.32 -0.89 -11.67
CA LEU A 137 -4.24 -1.17 -12.63
C LEU A 137 -3.78 -2.64 -12.62
N VAL A 138 -4.25 -3.45 -11.66
CA VAL A 138 -3.79 -4.83 -11.48
C VAL A 138 -4.06 -5.73 -12.69
N PRO A 139 -5.25 -5.71 -13.34
CA PRO A 139 -5.48 -6.52 -14.53
C PRO A 139 -4.49 -6.18 -15.66
N LEU A 140 -4.12 -4.90 -15.80
CA LEU A 140 -3.11 -4.45 -16.75
C LEU A 140 -1.73 -5.02 -16.40
N PHE A 141 -1.28 -4.86 -15.16
CA PHE A 141 0.02 -5.37 -14.71
C PHE A 141 0.12 -6.90 -14.77
N ASN A 142 -0.97 -7.61 -14.44
CA ASN A 142 -1.07 -9.06 -14.56
C ASN A 142 -0.92 -9.52 -16.02
N LYS A 143 -1.58 -8.83 -16.95
CA LYS A 143 -1.48 -9.11 -18.39
C LYS A 143 -0.09 -8.79 -18.93
N LEU A 144 0.44 -7.62 -18.56
CA LEU A 144 1.78 -7.16 -18.95
C LEU A 144 2.87 -8.15 -18.57
N LEU A 145 2.89 -8.62 -17.32
CA LEU A 145 3.90 -9.57 -16.83
C LEU A 145 3.86 -10.90 -17.59
N LYS A 146 2.66 -11.35 -18.00
CA LYS A 146 2.46 -12.58 -18.78
C LYS A 146 2.89 -12.43 -20.24
N ILE A 147 2.66 -11.26 -20.83
CA ILE A 147 3.07 -10.98 -22.21
C ILE A 147 4.58 -10.85 -22.28
N SER A 148 5.17 -10.00 -21.45
CA SER A 148 6.61 -9.74 -21.48
C SER A 148 7.14 -9.33 -20.11
N ARG A 149 8.00 -10.19 -19.55
CA ARG A 149 8.76 -9.86 -18.34
C ARG A 149 9.63 -8.62 -18.52
N ILE A 150 10.16 -8.41 -19.73
CA ILE A 150 11.06 -7.29 -20.04
C ILE A 150 10.25 -5.99 -20.04
N ALA A 151 9.09 -5.98 -20.69
CA ALA A 151 8.20 -4.81 -20.68
C ALA A 151 7.74 -4.46 -19.25
N TYR A 152 7.43 -5.48 -18.43
CA TYR A 152 7.13 -5.28 -17.01
C TYR A 152 8.29 -4.63 -16.26
N LEU A 153 9.53 -5.13 -16.45
CA LEU A 153 10.72 -4.58 -15.82
C LEU A 153 11.04 -3.16 -16.30
N ILE A 154 10.84 -2.85 -17.58
CA ILE A 154 10.99 -1.49 -18.12
C ILE A 154 10.03 -0.55 -17.39
N ILE A 155 8.75 -0.91 -17.28
CA ILE A 155 7.76 -0.09 -16.57
C ILE A 155 8.14 0.08 -15.09
N LEU A 156 8.57 -0.99 -14.41
CA LEU A 156 9.08 -0.89 -13.06
C LEU A 156 10.28 0.08 -12.95
N MET A 157 11.24 -0.01 -13.88
CA MET A 157 12.41 0.87 -13.89
C MET A 157 12.04 2.33 -14.16
N VAL A 158 11.07 2.60 -15.04
CA VAL A 158 10.55 3.95 -15.27
C VAL A 158 9.97 4.54 -13.97
N PHE A 159 9.12 3.77 -13.27
CA PHE A 159 8.55 4.22 -12.00
C PHE A 159 9.60 4.41 -10.89
N LEU A 160 10.62 3.54 -10.85
CA LEU A 160 11.77 3.69 -9.95
C LEU A 160 12.57 4.96 -10.24
N ILE A 161 12.86 5.23 -11.52
CA ILE A 161 13.56 6.45 -11.94
C ILE A 161 12.75 7.68 -11.52
N ILE A 162 11.43 7.70 -11.73
CA ILE A 162 10.57 8.79 -11.28
C ILE A 162 10.69 9.01 -9.76
N CYS A 163 10.67 7.94 -8.95
CA CYS A 163 10.83 8.05 -7.51
C CYS A 163 12.19 8.66 -7.13
N VAL A 164 13.27 8.12 -7.68
CA VAL A 164 14.64 8.59 -7.41
C VAL A 164 14.84 10.03 -7.88
N SER A 165 14.31 10.40 -9.05
CA SER A 165 14.38 11.76 -9.56
C SER A 165 13.67 12.75 -8.65
N ILE A 166 12.48 12.41 -8.12
CA ILE A 166 11.77 13.28 -7.16
C ILE A 166 12.58 13.43 -5.87
N ASP A 167 13.11 12.34 -5.32
CA ASP A 167 13.91 12.39 -4.09
C ASP A 167 15.24 13.15 -4.28
N PHE A 168 15.88 13.00 -5.45
CA PHE A 168 17.05 13.78 -5.83
C PHE A 168 16.74 15.27 -5.93
N LEU A 169 15.64 15.63 -6.60
CA LEU A 169 15.21 17.03 -6.72
C LEU A 169 14.92 17.64 -5.33
N ASN A 170 14.26 16.89 -4.45
CA ASN A 170 14.02 17.32 -3.07
C ASN A 170 15.33 17.66 -2.34
N HIS A 171 16.36 16.83 -2.49
CA HIS A 171 17.64 17.04 -1.80
C HIS A 171 18.44 18.21 -2.38
N MET A 172 18.39 18.41 -3.70
CA MET A 172 19.21 19.41 -4.39
C MET A 172 18.61 20.81 -4.42
N TYR A 173 17.29 20.93 -4.56
CA TYR A 173 16.65 22.21 -4.90
C TYR A 173 15.59 22.68 -3.91
N PHE A 174 15.08 21.81 -3.06
CA PHE A 174 13.97 22.17 -2.17
C PHE A 174 14.37 22.08 -0.70
N ASN A 175 14.03 23.12 0.06
CA ASN A 175 14.20 23.11 1.52
C ASN A 175 13.23 22.13 2.22
N ALA A 176 12.26 21.60 1.48
CA ALA A 176 11.24 20.69 1.99
C ALA A 176 10.81 19.68 0.91
N PRO A 177 10.41 18.45 1.27
CA PRO A 177 10.04 17.44 0.27
C PRO A 177 8.83 17.90 -0.57
N LEU A 178 8.96 17.90 -1.89
CA LEU A 178 7.89 18.19 -2.86
C LEU A 178 6.63 17.37 -2.62
N GLN A 179 6.80 16.14 -2.13
CA GLN A 179 5.69 15.24 -1.85
C GLN A 179 4.75 15.82 -0.80
N MET A 180 5.19 16.72 0.10
CA MET A 180 4.30 17.36 1.09
C MET A 180 3.14 18.12 0.44
N ASN A 181 3.34 18.65 -0.77
CA ASN A 181 2.30 19.36 -1.52
C ASN A 181 1.32 18.42 -2.24
N ILE A 182 1.60 17.11 -2.23
CA ILE A 182 0.81 16.10 -2.92
C ILE A 182 0.18 15.18 -1.88
N ILE A 183 -1.15 15.10 -1.91
CA ILE A 183 -1.93 14.17 -1.08
C ILE A 183 -1.37 12.75 -1.24
N GLN A 184 -1.10 12.07 -0.13
CA GLN A 184 -0.46 10.75 -0.10
C GLN A 184 -1.22 9.72 -0.93
N THR A 185 -2.57 9.78 -0.95
CA THR A 185 -3.42 8.97 -1.82
C THR A 185 -3.01 9.00 -3.30
N PHE A 186 -2.59 10.17 -3.79
CA PHE A 186 -2.27 10.43 -5.20
C PHE A 186 -0.78 10.34 -5.52
N ARG A 187 0.08 9.96 -4.56
CA ARG A 187 1.50 9.65 -4.81
C ARG A 187 1.68 8.31 -5.52
N ILE A 188 0.94 8.11 -6.62
CA ILE A 188 0.77 6.84 -7.32
C ILE A 188 2.09 6.30 -7.86
N TRP A 189 3.07 7.15 -8.20
CA TRP A 189 4.38 6.70 -8.65
C TRP A 189 5.10 5.86 -7.57
N THR A 190 5.01 6.25 -6.30
CA THR A 190 5.58 5.50 -5.17
C THR A 190 4.83 4.20 -4.95
N TRP A 191 3.50 4.25 -4.91
CA TRP A 191 2.68 3.06 -4.59
C TRP A 191 2.70 2.02 -5.70
N ILE A 192 2.68 2.46 -6.96
CA ILE A 192 2.83 1.58 -8.13
C ILE A 192 4.21 0.94 -8.11
N THR A 193 5.29 1.68 -7.83
CA THR A 193 6.65 1.13 -7.70
C THR A 193 6.68 -0.06 -6.73
N TYR A 194 6.26 0.15 -5.47
CA TYR A 194 6.27 -0.91 -4.47
C TYR A 194 5.37 -2.09 -4.84
N TYR A 195 4.21 -1.81 -5.43
CA TYR A 195 3.30 -2.84 -5.89
C TYR A 195 3.91 -3.69 -7.03
N LEU A 196 4.60 -3.06 -7.98
CA LEU A 196 5.28 -3.73 -9.08
C LEU A 196 6.49 -4.56 -8.60
N ILE A 197 7.27 -4.06 -7.63
CA ILE A 197 8.36 -4.82 -7.00
C ILE A 197 7.79 -6.10 -6.37
N GLY A 198 6.70 -5.97 -5.60
CA GLY A 198 6.02 -7.10 -5.00
C GLY A 198 5.53 -8.12 -6.05
N GLY A 199 4.93 -7.64 -7.14
CA GLY A 199 4.52 -8.47 -8.26
C GLY A 199 5.68 -9.26 -8.88
N PHE A 200 6.83 -8.61 -9.10
CA PHE A 200 8.02 -9.26 -9.64
C PHE A 200 8.64 -10.27 -8.67
N MET A 201 8.68 -9.95 -7.37
CA MET A 201 9.10 -10.89 -6.33
C MET A 201 8.23 -12.16 -6.34
N GLY A 202 6.91 -12.01 -6.48
CA GLY A 202 6.00 -13.14 -6.59
C GLY A 202 6.25 -13.98 -7.84
N TYR A 203 6.58 -13.35 -8.97
CA TYR A 203 6.94 -14.04 -10.20
C TYR A 203 8.19 -14.91 -10.02
N ILE A 204 9.26 -14.34 -9.43
CA ILE A 204 10.49 -15.07 -9.12
C ILE A 204 10.20 -16.23 -8.17
N PHE A 205 9.40 -15.99 -7.12
CA PHE A 205 9.06 -17.03 -6.15
C PHE A 205 8.35 -18.21 -6.81
N HIS A 206 7.30 -17.96 -7.61
CA HIS A 206 6.55 -19.03 -8.27
C HIS A 206 7.38 -19.78 -9.31
N THR A 207 8.22 -19.09 -10.07
CA THR A 207 9.12 -19.73 -11.05
C THR A 207 10.18 -20.60 -10.39
N ARG A 208 10.76 -20.17 -9.25
CA ARG A 208 11.71 -20.99 -8.46
C ARG A 208 11.06 -22.22 -7.84
N VAL A 209 9.88 -22.07 -7.24
CA VAL A 209 9.14 -23.21 -6.66
C VAL A 209 8.80 -24.25 -7.72
N TYR A 210 8.35 -23.80 -8.91
CA TYR A 210 8.05 -24.70 -10.03
C TYR A 210 9.29 -25.46 -10.50
N LYS A 211 10.43 -24.78 -10.71
CA LYS A 211 11.69 -25.42 -11.09
C LYS A 211 12.15 -26.48 -10.07
N ARG A 212 12.09 -26.17 -8.77
CA ARG A 212 12.49 -27.11 -7.72
C ARG A 212 11.65 -28.39 -7.71
N ASN A 213 10.34 -28.28 -7.95
CA ASN A 213 9.47 -29.44 -8.01
C ASN A 213 9.76 -30.33 -9.23
N ILE A 214 10.12 -29.75 -10.38
CA ILE A 214 10.53 -30.51 -11.57
C ILE A 214 11.83 -31.25 -11.28
N THR A 215 12.84 -30.58 -10.72
CA THR A 215 14.13 -31.24 -10.39
C THR A 215 13.90 -32.43 -9.47
N ILE A 216 13.11 -32.28 -8.39
CA ILE A 216 12.80 -33.41 -7.49
C ILE A 216 12.05 -34.54 -8.22
N SER A 217 11.14 -34.23 -9.15
CA SER A 217 10.39 -35.23 -9.90
C SER A 217 11.27 -36.00 -10.90
N VAL A 218 12.26 -35.33 -11.50
CA VAL A 218 13.24 -35.97 -12.41
C VAL A 218 14.24 -36.84 -11.66
N PHE A 219 14.55 -36.52 -10.40
CA PHE A 219 15.43 -37.34 -9.55
C PHE A 219 14.72 -38.53 -8.88
N LEU A 220 13.39 -38.63 -8.99
CA LEU A 220 12.57 -39.73 -8.45
C LEU A 220 12.06 -40.69 -9.54
N LEU A 221 12.52 -40.51 -10.79
CA LEU A 221 12.32 -41.41 -11.93
C LEU A 221 13.65 -42.06 -12.29
#